data_AF-A0A946I712-F1
#
_entry.id   AF-A0A946I712-F1
#
_cell.length_a   1.000
_cell.length_b   1.000
_cell.length_c   1.000
_cell.angle_alpha   90.00
_cell.angle_beta   90.00
_cell.angle_gamma   90.00
#
_symmetry.space_group_name_H-M   'P 1'
#
loop_
_entity.id
_entity.type
_entity.pdbx_description
1 polymer ?
#
loop_
_entity_poly.entity_id
_entity_poly.type
_entity_poly.pdbx_seq_one_letter_code
_entity_poly.pdbx_strand_id
1 'polypeptide(L)'
;MESMMIYMPAILAVVGLIYMSVKKSWVMKQDAGDGKMKEISDHIYEGALAFLKAEYRLLTFFVIGVSVLLFIVSTVVPSTHWLIVIAFIVGAVF
;
A
#
# COMPACT_ATOMS: atom_id res chain seq x y z
N MET A 1 4.94 -11.88 30.26
CA MET A 1 4.26 -12.52 29.11
C MET A 1 3.48 -11.49 28.28
N GLU A 2 2.74 -10.56 28.89
CA GLU A 2 2.02 -9.49 28.16
C GLU A 2 2.93 -8.54 27.35
N SER A 3 4.13 -8.22 27.86
CA SER A 3 5.07 -7.32 27.16
C SER A 3 5.66 -7.88 25.86
N MET A 4 5.67 -9.20 25.66
CA MET A 4 6.14 -9.79 24.40
C MET A 4 5.07 -9.73 23.30
N MET A 5 3.79 -9.67 23.68
CA MET A 5 2.67 -9.64 22.73
C MET A 5 2.61 -8.33 21.94
N ILE A 6 3.08 -7.21 22.50
CA ILE A 6 3.10 -5.91 21.80
C ILE A 6 4.06 -5.90 20.61
N TYR A 7 5.13 -6.70 20.65
CA TYR A 7 6.10 -6.81 19.56
C TYR A 7 5.71 -7.84 18.50
N MET A 8 4.73 -8.70 18.79
CA MET A 8 4.30 -9.78 17.89
C MET A 8 3.86 -9.27 16.50
N PRO A 9 3.03 -8.21 16.37
CA PRO A 9 2.63 -7.71 15.06
C PRO A 9 3.81 -7.19 14.23
N ALA A 10 4.76 -6.52 14.88
CA ALA A 10 5.96 -6.00 14.21
C ALA A 10 6.85 -7.15 13.70
N ILE A 11 7.05 -8.19 14.52
CA ILE A 11 7.81 -9.39 14.13
C ILE A 11 7.12 -10.09 12.95
N LEU A 12 5.80 -10.28 13.01
CA LEU A 12 5.05 -10.92 11.92
C LEU A 12 5.07 -10.09 10.62
N ALA A 13 5.02 -8.76 10.70
CA ALA A 13 5.17 -7.90 9.54
C ALA A 13 6.54 -8.09 8.86
N VAL A 14 7.62 -8.14 9.64
CA VAL A 14 8.97 -8.40 9.11
C VAL A 14 9.07 -9.78 8.48
N VAL A 15 8.55 -10.82 9.15
CA VAL A 15 8.53 -12.18 8.60
C VAL A 15 7.73 -12.24 7.28
N GLY A 16 6.59 -11.56 7.22
CA GLY A 16 5.78 -11.45 6.01
C GLY A 16 6.52 -10.78 4.84
N LEU A 17 7.24 -9.69 5.11
CA LEU A 17 8.05 -9.00 4.10
C LEU A 17 9.21 -9.87 3.60
N ILE A 18 9.87 -10.60 4.50
CA ILE A 18 10.93 -11.56 4.13
C ILE A 18 10.35 -12.65 3.24
N TYR A 19 9.23 -13.26 3.65
CA TYR A 19 8.57 -14.32 2.89
C TYR A 19 8.17 -13.85 1.49
N MET A 20 7.51 -12.69 1.38
CA MET A 20 7.12 -12.13 0.08
C MET A 20 8.31 -11.78 -0.79
N SER A 21 9.40 -11.28 -0.21
CA SER A 21 10.64 -10.99 -0.95
C SER A 21 11.24 -12.28 -1.54
N VAL A 22 11.32 -13.36 -0.77
CA VAL A 22 11.79 -14.67 -1.24
C VAL A 22 10.88 -15.20 -2.35
N LYS A 23 9.55 -15.16 -2.16
CA LYS A 23 8.58 -15.63 -3.17
C LYS A 23 8.66 -14.80 -4.45
N LYS A 24 8.73 -13.47 -4.35
CA LYS A 24 8.94 -12.59 -5.50
C LYS A 24 10.21 -12.98 -6.26
N SER A 25 11.35 -13.10 -5.57
CA SER A 25 12.61 -13.48 -6.21
C SER A 25 12.57 -14.86 -6.87
N TRP A 26 11.81 -15.80 -6.30
CA TRP A 26 11.59 -17.11 -6.92
C TRP A 26 10.71 -17.04 -8.18
N VAL A 27 9.64 -16.24 -8.16
CA VAL A 27 8.76 -16.03 -9.33
C VAL A 27 9.52 -15.33 -10.46
N MET A 28 10.31 -14.31 -10.14
CA MET A 28 11.10 -13.57 -11.15
C MET A 28 12.18 -14.42 -11.83
N LYS A 29 12.55 -15.57 -11.26
CA LYS A 29 13.48 -16.52 -11.86
C LYS A 29 12.79 -17.56 -12.76
N GLN A 30 11.46 -17.61 -12.77
CA GLN A 30 10.73 -18.50 -13.65
C GLN A 30 10.85 -18.03 -15.09
N ASP A 31 10.85 -18.96 -16.04
CA ASP A 31 10.90 -18.63 -17.45
C ASP A 31 9.63 -17.89 -17.87
N ALA A 32 9.80 -16.73 -18.50
CA ALA A 32 8.69 -15.92 -19.03
C ALA A 32 8.12 -16.49 -20.34
N GLY A 33 8.70 -17.57 -20.87
CA GLY A 33 8.19 -18.29 -22.04
C GLY A 33 8.82 -17.85 -23.35
N ASP A 34 8.11 -18.13 -24.44
CA ASP A 34 8.54 -17.78 -25.80
C ASP A 34 8.53 -16.26 -26.07
N GLY A 35 9.11 -15.84 -27.21
CA GLY A 35 9.23 -14.42 -27.55
C GLY A 35 7.89 -13.69 -27.68
N LYS A 36 6.85 -14.37 -28.16
CA LYS A 36 5.49 -13.80 -28.30
C LYS A 36 4.82 -13.66 -26.93
N MET A 37 5.03 -14.63 -26.04
CA MET A 37 4.52 -14.60 -24.67
C MET A 37 5.13 -13.44 -23.87
N LYS A 38 6.44 -13.19 -24.03
CA LYS A 38 7.13 -12.04 -23.42
C LYS A 38 6.56 -10.70 -23.91
N GLU A 39 6.41 -10.55 -25.22
CA GLU A 39 5.86 -9.32 -25.83
C GLU A 39 4.43 -9.02 -25.33
N ILE A 40 3.56 -10.05 -25.27
CA ILE A 40 2.20 -9.89 -24.73
C ILE A 40 2.26 -9.51 -23.24
N SER A 41 3.11 -10.17 -22.45
CA SER A 41 3.26 -9.87 -21.02
C SER A 41 3.69 -8.43 -20.78
N ASP A 42 4.60 -7.90 -21.60
CA ASP A 42 5.09 -6.52 -21.48
C ASP A 42 3.98 -5.51 -21.77
N HIS A 43 3.17 -5.74 -22.81
CA HIS A 43 2.00 -4.88 -23.09
C HIS A 43 0.96 -4.91 -21.96
N ILE A 44 0.74 -6.07 -21.33
CA ILE A 44 -0.16 -6.17 -20.17
C ILE A 44 0.42 -5.40 -18.98
N TYR A 45 1.73 -5.51 -18.74
CA TYR A 45 2.42 -4.82 -17.65
C TYR A 45 2.33 -3.29 -17.82
N GLU A 46 2.61 -2.77 -19.01
CA GLU A 46 2.48 -1.35 -19.33
C GLU A 46 1.04 -0.86 -19.16
N GLY A 47 0.06 -1.62 -19.65
CA GLY A 47 -1.36 -1.32 -19.47
C GLY A 47 -1.77 -1.27 -17.99
N ALA A 48 -1.32 -2.23 -17.19
CA ALA A 48 -1.59 -2.28 -15.76
C ALA A 48 -0.98 -1.08 -15.02
N LEU A 49 0.25 -0.70 -15.34
CA LEU A 49 0.89 0.50 -14.77
C LEU A 49 0.16 1.78 -15.16
N ALA A 50 -0.29 1.90 -16.40
CA ALA A 50 -1.06 3.05 -16.86
C ALA A 50 -2.40 3.17 -16.12
N PHE A 51 -3.10 2.04 -15.93
CA PHE A 51 -4.32 1.96 -15.14
C PHE A 51 -4.09 2.38 -13.68
N LEU A 52 -3.11 1.76 -13.01
CA LEU A 52 -2.79 2.07 -11.62
C LEU A 52 -2.45 3.55 -11.46
N LYS A 53 -1.64 4.13 -12.35
CA LYS A 53 -1.30 5.56 -12.30
C LYS A 53 -2.52 6.46 -12.43
N ALA A 54 -3.49 6.11 -13.28
CA ALA A 54 -4.73 6.85 -13.41
C ALA A 54 -5.59 6.75 -12.14
N GLU A 55 -5.66 5.56 -11.54
CA GLU A 55 -6.39 5.31 -10.29
C GLU A 55 -5.76 6.05 -9.11
N TYR A 56 -4.45 5.95 -8.91
CA TYR A 56 -3.72 6.66 -7.85
C TYR A 56 -3.87 8.19 -7.97
N ARG A 57 -3.96 8.72 -9.18
CA ARG A 57 -4.22 10.16 -9.39
C ARG A 57 -5.58 10.55 -8.84
N LEU A 58 -6.63 9.77 -9.13
CA LEU A 58 -7.97 10.03 -8.60
C LEU A 58 -8.01 9.87 -7.07
N LEU A 59 -7.42 8.81 -6.55
CA LEU A 59 -7.30 8.55 -5.11
C LEU A 59 -6.57 9.68 -4.38
N THR A 60 -5.55 10.29 -4.99
CA THR A 60 -4.83 11.42 -4.38
C THR A 60 -5.76 12.58 -4.05
N PHE A 61 -6.65 12.96 -4.97
CA PHE A 61 -7.63 14.03 -4.70
C PHE A 61 -8.62 13.64 -3.61
N PHE A 62 -9.04 12.37 -3.57
CA PHE A 62 -9.88 11.85 -2.51
C PHE A 62 -9.19 11.93 -1.14
N VAL A 63 -7.94 11.47 -1.03
CA VAL A 63 -7.15 11.51 0.21
C VAL A 63 -6.97 12.94 0.70
N ILE A 64 -6.69 13.90 -0.20
CA ILE A 64 -6.59 15.32 0.16
C ILE A 64 -7.92 15.83 0.71
N GLY A 65 -9.03 15.58 0.01
CA GLY A 65 -10.37 16.03 0.44
C GLY A 65 -10.76 15.46 1.81
N VAL A 66 -10.58 14.16 2.02
CA VAL A 66 -10.87 13.51 3.30
C VAL A 66 -9.93 14.00 4.41
N SER A 67 -8.65 14.25 4.11
CA SER A 67 -7.71 14.79 5.10
C SER A 67 -8.13 16.17 5.61
N VAL A 68 -8.62 17.04 4.73
CA VAL A 68 -9.17 18.36 5.13
C VAL A 68 -10.42 18.19 5.99
N LEU A 69 -11.34 17.29 5.60
CA LEU A 69 -12.53 17.02 6.39
C LEU A 69 -12.20 16.45 7.78
N LEU A 70 -11.26 15.51 7.85
CA LEU A 70 -10.79 14.94 9.12
C LEU A 70 -10.10 15.98 10.00
N PHE A 71 -9.36 16.91 9.41
CA PHE A 71 -8.78 18.02 10.14
C PHE A 71 -9.87 18.91 10.76
N ILE A 72 -10.91 19.26 9.99
CA ILE A 72 -12.05 20.02 10.52
C ILE A 72 -12.72 19.25 11.66
N VAL A 73 -13.00 17.95 11.49
CA VAL A 73 -13.58 17.10 12.54
C VAL A 73 -12.71 17.12 13.81
N SER A 74 -11.38 17.11 13.66
CA SER A 74 -10.46 17.16 14.80
C SER A 74 -10.50 18.47 15.58
N THR A 75 -11.01 19.56 15.01
CA THR A 75 -11.17 20.85 15.71
C THR A 75 -12.56 21.03 16.31
N VAL A 76 -13.61 20.42 15.74
CA VAL A 76 -14.99 20.56 16.24
C VAL A 76 -15.41 19.47 17.22
N VAL A 77 -14.80 18.28 17.17
CA VAL A 77 -15.14 17.16 18.06
C VAL A 77 -14.12 17.06 19.20
N PRO A 78 -14.50 17.35 20.47
CA PRO A 78 -13.56 17.38 21.59
C PRO A 78 -12.86 16.04 21.90
N SER A 79 -13.45 14.91 21.50
CA SER A 79 -12.87 13.57 21.69
C SER A 79 -11.88 13.17 20.59
N THR A 80 -11.66 14.01 19.58
CA THR A 80 -10.81 13.70 18.43
C THR A 80 -9.49 14.44 18.50
N HIS A 81 -8.41 13.80 18.05
CA HIS A 81 -7.07 14.38 18.00
C HIS A 81 -6.61 14.53 16.55
N TRP A 82 -5.89 15.60 16.23
CA TRP A 82 -5.38 15.89 14.88
C TRP A 82 -4.50 14.78 14.28
N LEU A 83 -3.93 13.90 15.13
CA LEU A 83 -3.21 12.69 14.73
C LEU A 83 -4.04 11.75 13.83
N ILE A 84 -5.38 11.84 13.85
CA ILE A 84 -6.25 11.07 12.94
C ILE A 84 -5.91 11.35 11.47
N VAL A 85 -5.53 12.59 11.14
CA VAL A 85 -5.15 12.97 9.77
C VAL A 85 -3.85 12.29 9.36
N ILE A 86 -2.85 12.27 10.26
CA ILE A 86 -1.57 11.60 10.01
C ILE A 86 -1.78 10.09 9.88
N ALA A 87 -2.54 9.48 10.79
CA ALA A 87 -2.84 8.06 10.74
C ALA A 87 -3.58 7.67 9.46
N PHE A 88 -4.53 8.49 9.01
CA PHE A 88 -5.25 8.29 7.75
C PHE A 88 -4.31 8.39 6.53
N ILE A 89 -3.47 9.42 6.44
CA ILE A 89 -2.54 9.58 5.31
C ILE A 89 -1.55 8.43 5.27
N VAL A 90 -1.00 8.01 6.41
CA VAL A 90 -0.12 6.83 6.49
C VAL A 90 -0.86 5.58 6.01
N GLY A 91 -2.07 5.33 6.50
CA GLY A 91 -2.89 4.20 6.05
C GLY A 91 -3.38 4.27 4.60
N ALA A 92 -3.40 5.46 3.98
CA ALA A 92 -3.73 5.61 2.56
C ALA A 92 -2.53 5.36 1.64
N VAL A 93 -1.30 5.51 2.16
CA VAL A 93 -0.06 5.29 1.42
C VAL A 93 0.41 3.83 1.49
N PHE A 94 0.16 3.14 2.62
CA PHE A 94 0.53 1.75 2.87
C PHE A 94 -0.61 0.79 2.57
#